data_AF-A0A7M3WQ49-F1
#
_entry.id   AF-A0A7M3WQ49-F1
#
_cell.length_a   1.000
_cell.length_b   1.000
_cell.length_c   1.000
_cell.angle_alpha   90.00
_cell.angle_beta   90.00
_cell.angle_gamma   90.00
#
_symmetry.space_group_name_H-M   'P 1'
#
loop_
_entity.id
_entity.type
_entity.pdbx_description
1 polymer ?
#
loop_
_entity_poly.entity_id
_entity_poly.type
_entity_poly.pdbx_seq_one_letter_code
_entity_poly.pdbx_strand_id
1 'polypeptide(L)'
;APGSKTTQLAEAHPWTTVIANEPVSGRVNTLVSNRGRVSLANVLVVQHDGRHFPRIPAPGVDAVIADLPCTGSATMRKNREVWWSWRPSAGRELHHLQVGIARRAASLVRPGGHVVISTCSLDPVENEAVVAEVLRQCPWMEAVPLPEGRLDGLHLREGLTDWTLLNDDGTVLEKDRAEVQHLPPVESNLHDALRLTRRLHPEDNDTGGFYVALLRHVPEATPEGVARTLVPKRPDQTQYLRDLPGPSRHDVHAVEQNTSEPLVEQHRISPALAWWRRGKRLAVSPESMKQRLWTPETPDGRGGRFPGGSFHPMRAIHVGLPTFAENRGMWRVRQEGLPVLERHGSPSALPVDASVVERLLSGEALEVEDLPAGAERGSILLRLEHATGVTTVPVWVQAKVTLMLDDVERRILSLRLFGRSLLEEEE
;
A
#
# COMPACT_ATOMS: atom_id res chain seq x y z
N ALA A 1 1.87 -7.63 0.69
CA ALA A 1 2.85 -7.65 -0.43
C ALA A 1 2.42 -8.72 -1.45
N PRO A 2 2.85 -8.71 -2.73
CA PRO A 2 3.89 -7.86 -3.33
C PRO A 2 3.48 -6.40 -3.57
N GLY A 3 2.19 -6.06 -3.49
CA GLY A 3 1.74 -4.65 -3.52
C GLY A 3 0.72 -4.29 -4.58
N SER A 4 0.25 -5.24 -5.41
CA SER A 4 -0.68 -4.97 -6.52
C SER A 4 -1.94 -4.20 -6.11
N LYS A 5 -2.58 -4.56 -4.99
CA LYS A 5 -3.76 -3.84 -4.46
C LYS A 5 -3.39 -2.45 -3.94
N THR A 6 -2.22 -2.33 -3.31
CA THR A 6 -1.70 -1.04 -2.81
C THR A 6 -1.42 -0.08 -3.94
N THR A 7 -0.72 -0.52 -4.99
CA THR A 7 -0.37 0.33 -6.14
C THR A 7 -1.63 0.74 -6.88
N GLN A 8 -2.53 -0.19 -7.17
CA GLN A 8 -3.81 0.12 -7.83
C GLN A 8 -4.62 1.17 -7.06
N LEU A 9 -4.75 1.04 -5.74
CA LEU A 9 -5.49 2.00 -4.91
C LEU A 9 -4.82 3.38 -4.93
N ALA A 10 -3.50 3.41 -4.76
CA ALA A 10 -2.74 4.65 -4.70
C ALA A 10 -2.70 5.39 -6.05
N GLU A 11 -2.64 4.64 -7.17
CA GLU A 11 -2.74 5.17 -8.54
C GLU A 11 -4.14 5.73 -8.84
N ALA A 12 -5.19 4.98 -8.48
CA ALA A 12 -6.57 5.41 -8.71
C ALA A 12 -6.96 6.63 -7.85
N HIS A 13 -6.30 6.83 -6.72
CA HIS A 13 -6.62 7.92 -5.79
C HIS A 13 -5.35 8.67 -5.30
N PRO A 14 -4.69 9.47 -6.18
CA PRO A 14 -3.40 10.11 -5.88
C PRO A 14 -3.39 11.06 -4.67
N TRP A 15 -4.56 11.61 -4.31
CA TRP A 15 -4.74 12.54 -3.19
C TRP A 15 -5.02 11.85 -1.85
N THR A 16 -5.30 10.55 -1.87
CA THR A 16 -5.57 9.77 -0.66
C THR A 16 -4.29 9.22 -0.07
N THR A 17 -4.25 9.03 1.25
CA THR A 17 -3.13 8.36 1.91
C THR A 17 -3.43 6.86 2.01
N VAL A 18 -2.55 6.03 1.46
CA VAL A 18 -2.65 4.57 1.54
C VAL A 18 -1.67 4.04 2.58
N ILE A 19 -2.19 3.42 3.65
CA ILE A 19 -1.38 2.72 4.64
C ILE A 19 -1.24 1.26 4.20
N ALA A 20 -0.04 0.87 3.80
CA ALA A 20 0.28 -0.47 3.33
C ALA A 20 1.00 -1.26 4.42
N ASN A 21 0.30 -2.21 5.04
CA ASN A 21 0.86 -3.09 6.07
C ASN A 21 1.43 -4.38 5.46
N GLU A 22 2.64 -4.76 5.85
CA GLU A 22 3.20 -6.08 5.55
C GLU A 22 3.87 -6.65 6.80
N PRO A 23 3.34 -7.72 7.41
CA PRO A 23 3.92 -8.30 8.63
C PRO A 23 5.30 -8.93 8.39
N VAL A 24 5.53 -9.53 7.22
CA VAL A 24 6.75 -10.29 6.92
C VAL A 24 7.86 -9.35 6.44
N SER A 25 8.90 -9.16 7.25
CA SER A 25 10.02 -8.25 6.96
C SER A 25 10.64 -8.47 5.58
N GLY A 26 10.87 -9.73 5.20
CA GLY A 26 11.46 -10.08 3.90
C GLY A 26 10.64 -9.65 2.69
N ARG A 27 9.32 -9.47 2.84
CA ARG A 27 8.40 -9.07 1.76
C ARG A 27 8.18 -7.56 1.66
N VAL A 28 8.60 -6.80 2.67
CA VAL A 28 8.49 -5.34 2.69
C VAL A 28 9.26 -4.70 1.53
N ASN A 29 10.45 -5.22 1.21
CA ASN A 29 11.29 -4.69 0.12
C ASN A 29 10.60 -4.79 -1.24
N THR A 30 9.87 -5.87 -1.51
CA THR A 30 9.08 -6.02 -2.74
C THR A 30 7.97 -4.98 -2.84
N LEU A 31 7.26 -4.71 -1.74
CA LEU A 31 6.23 -3.67 -1.69
C LEU A 31 6.83 -2.28 -1.94
N VAL A 32 7.97 -1.97 -1.30
CA VAL A 32 8.70 -0.71 -1.46
C VAL A 32 9.19 -0.52 -2.89
N SER A 33 9.74 -1.58 -3.49
CA SER A 33 10.19 -1.60 -4.88
C SER A 33 9.03 -1.36 -5.85
N ASN A 34 7.93 -2.09 -5.71
CA ASN A 34 6.76 -1.92 -6.57
C ASN A 34 6.16 -0.52 -6.48
N ARG A 35 6.03 0.05 -5.27
CA ARG A 35 5.63 1.46 -5.09
C ARG A 35 6.59 2.44 -5.80
N GLY A 36 7.89 2.19 -5.70
CA GLY A 36 8.91 3.03 -6.36
C GLY A 36 8.82 2.97 -7.89
N ARG A 37 8.57 1.79 -8.46
CA ARG A 37 8.45 1.58 -9.92
C ARG A 37 7.30 2.35 -10.56
N VAL A 38 6.20 2.57 -9.83
CA VAL A 38 5.05 3.38 -10.27
C VAL A 38 5.04 4.78 -9.65
N SER A 39 6.14 5.19 -8.99
CA SER A 39 6.34 6.54 -8.46
C SER A 39 5.21 7.08 -7.55
N LEU A 40 4.75 6.25 -6.61
CA LEU A 40 3.65 6.61 -5.72
C LEU A 40 4.12 7.29 -4.43
N ALA A 41 3.85 8.59 -4.31
CA ALA A 41 4.17 9.41 -3.14
C ALA A 41 3.17 9.30 -1.98
N ASN A 42 1.99 8.74 -2.22
CA ASN A 42 0.88 8.74 -1.28
C ASN A 42 0.77 7.44 -0.44
N VAL A 43 1.85 6.66 -0.36
CA VAL A 43 1.89 5.37 0.36
C VAL A 43 2.76 5.45 1.61
N LEU A 44 2.19 5.09 2.76
CA LEU A 44 2.89 4.82 4.02
C LEU A 44 3.04 3.30 4.20
N VAL A 45 4.27 2.80 4.20
CA VAL A 45 4.55 1.37 4.42
C VAL A 45 4.85 1.13 5.90
N VAL A 46 4.10 0.22 6.52
CA VAL A 46 4.22 -0.16 7.94
C VAL A 46 4.35 -1.66 8.11
N GLN A 47 4.81 -2.08 9.28
CA GLN A 47 4.98 -3.50 9.60
C GLN A 47 4.34 -3.86 10.94
N HIS A 48 3.20 -4.55 10.88
CA HIS A 48 2.46 -5.08 12.03
C HIS A 48 1.77 -6.39 11.69
N ASP A 49 1.55 -7.22 12.71
CA ASP A 49 0.54 -8.28 12.65
C ASP A 49 -0.85 -7.63 12.46
N GLY A 50 -1.57 -8.04 11.42
CA GLY A 50 -2.88 -7.48 11.07
C GLY A 50 -3.93 -7.63 12.19
N ARG A 51 -3.84 -8.67 13.01
CA ARG A 51 -4.73 -8.88 14.18
C ARG A 51 -4.53 -7.81 15.25
N HIS A 52 -3.32 -7.26 15.32
CA HIS A 52 -2.85 -6.32 16.33
C HIS A 52 -2.45 -4.98 15.72
N PHE A 53 -2.96 -4.66 14.53
CA PHE A 53 -2.62 -3.41 13.86
C PHE A 53 -2.88 -2.22 14.80
N PRO A 54 -1.96 -1.26 14.95
CA PRO A 54 -2.09 -0.18 15.93
C PRO A 54 -3.32 0.72 15.68
N ARG A 55 -3.65 1.55 16.66
CA ARG A 55 -4.66 2.61 16.47
C ARG A 55 -4.13 3.65 15.49
N ILE A 56 -5.05 4.27 14.76
CA ILE A 56 -4.79 5.37 13.82
C ILE A 56 -5.45 6.62 14.41
N PRO A 57 -4.84 7.82 14.29
CA PRO A 57 -5.45 9.06 14.77
C PRO A 57 -6.92 9.25 14.34
N ALA A 58 -7.68 9.96 15.17
CA ALA A 58 -9.09 10.25 14.93
C ALA A 58 -9.32 10.91 13.56
N PRO A 59 -10.43 10.63 12.86
CA PRO A 59 -11.50 9.70 13.26
C PRO A 59 -11.23 8.21 12.96
N GLY A 60 -10.02 7.82 12.56
CA GLY A 60 -9.72 6.50 11.99
C GLY A 60 -9.53 6.58 10.47
N VAL A 61 -9.87 5.51 9.75
CA VAL A 61 -9.75 5.45 8.27
C VAL A 61 -11.11 5.36 7.59
N ASP A 62 -11.18 5.84 6.35
CA ASP A 62 -12.39 5.77 5.52
C ASP A 62 -12.67 4.36 5.01
N ALA A 63 -11.61 3.59 4.72
CA ALA A 63 -11.74 2.22 4.24
C ALA A 63 -10.54 1.35 4.62
N VAL A 64 -10.77 0.04 4.70
CA VAL A 64 -9.73 -0.99 4.86
C VAL A 64 -9.95 -2.10 3.83
N ILE A 65 -8.88 -2.52 3.16
CA ILE A 65 -8.86 -3.74 2.35
C ILE A 65 -8.16 -4.84 3.16
N ALA A 66 -8.95 -5.77 3.68
CA ALA A 66 -8.50 -6.97 4.36
C ALA A 66 -8.39 -8.13 3.36
N ASP A 67 -7.27 -8.18 2.65
CA ASP A 67 -6.86 -9.32 1.81
C ASP A 67 -6.25 -10.40 2.70
N LEU A 68 -7.07 -11.37 3.09
CA LEU A 68 -6.73 -12.28 4.17
C LEU A 68 -5.77 -13.39 3.69
N PRO A 69 -4.79 -13.80 4.52
CA PRO A 69 -4.03 -15.01 4.24
C PRO A 69 -5.00 -16.20 4.19
N CYS A 70 -4.91 -17.01 3.15
CA CYS A 70 -5.80 -18.13 2.90
C CYS A 70 -5.05 -19.30 2.27
N THR A 71 -5.72 -20.45 2.14
CA THR A 71 -5.17 -21.65 1.50
C THR A 71 -4.80 -21.43 0.03
N GLY A 72 -5.35 -20.40 -0.61
CA GLY A 72 -5.08 -20.09 -2.01
C GLY A 72 -5.65 -21.13 -2.98
N SER A 73 -6.66 -21.90 -2.57
CA SER A 73 -7.30 -22.96 -3.39
C SER A 73 -7.75 -22.44 -4.76
N ALA A 74 -8.17 -21.18 -4.85
CA ALA A 74 -8.62 -20.55 -6.09
C ALA A 74 -7.47 -20.12 -7.03
N THR A 75 -6.21 -20.30 -6.62
CA THR A 75 -5.01 -19.99 -7.40
C THR A 75 -4.44 -21.20 -8.16
N MET A 76 -5.09 -22.36 -8.09
CA MET A 76 -4.65 -23.64 -8.67
C MET A 76 -4.23 -23.58 -10.15
N ARG A 77 -4.77 -22.65 -10.95
CA ARG A 77 -4.37 -22.45 -12.36
C ARG A 77 -2.95 -21.90 -12.53
N LYS A 78 -2.47 -21.09 -11.57
CA LYS A 78 -1.14 -20.46 -11.62
C LYS A 78 -0.17 -20.98 -10.55
N ASN A 79 -0.69 -21.59 -9.49
CA ASN A 79 0.09 -22.14 -8.39
C ASN A 79 -0.14 -23.65 -8.31
N ARG A 80 0.73 -24.42 -8.97
CA ARG A 80 0.62 -25.88 -9.07
C ARG A 80 0.82 -26.60 -7.73
N GLU A 81 1.54 -26.00 -6.79
CA GLU A 81 1.80 -26.57 -5.45
C GLU A 81 0.50 -26.86 -4.69
N VAL A 82 -0.52 -26.02 -4.90
CA VAL A 82 -1.83 -26.13 -4.23
C VAL A 82 -2.47 -27.49 -4.47
N TRP A 83 -2.28 -28.12 -5.64
CA TRP A 83 -2.83 -29.44 -5.96
C TRP A 83 -2.34 -30.53 -5.02
N TRP A 84 -1.14 -30.39 -4.47
CA TRP A 84 -0.49 -31.41 -3.65
C TRP A 84 -0.56 -31.10 -2.16
N SER A 85 -0.65 -29.80 -1.81
CA SER A 85 -0.61 -29.35 -0.42
C SER A 85 -1.99 -29.04 0.17
N TRP A 86 -3.02 -28.84 -0.66
CA TRP A 86 -4.35 -28.48 -0.17
C TRP A 86 -5.04 -29.65 0.53
N ARG A 87 -5.66 -29.35 1.67
CA ARG A 87 -6.50 -30.28 2.43
C ARG A 87 -7.66 -29.51 3.09
N PRO A 88 -8.84 -30.13 3.27
CA PRO A 88 -9.99 -29.52 3.93
C PRO A 88 -9.73 -28.91 5.32
N SER A 89 -8.83 -29.49 6.13
CA SER A 89 -8.48 -28.94 7.45
C SER A 89 -7.71 -27.61 7.38
N ALA A 90 -7.02 -27.32 6.28
CA ALA A 90 -6.16 -26.14 6.18
C ALA A 90 -6.94 -24.81 6.26
N GLY A 91 -8.17 -24.75 5.71
CA GLY A 91 -9.04 -23.58 5.84
C GLY A 91 -9.45 -23.32 7.29
N ARG A 92 -9.76 -24.39 8.04
CA ARG A 92 -10.11 -24.32 9.47
C ARG A 92 -8.95 -23.82 10.33
N GLU A 93 -7.71 -24.22 10.02
CA GLU A 93 -6.51 -23.75 10.72
C GLU A 93 -6.29 -22.23 10.57
N LEU A 94 -6.73 -21.64 9.46
CA LEU A 94 -6.57 -20.20 9.18
C LEU A 94 -7.75 -19.34 9.66
N HIS A 95 -8.90 -19.94 9.95
CA HIS A 95 -10.14 -19.24 10.26
C HIS A 95 -9.98 -18.20 11.39
N HIS A 96 -9.39 -18.59 12.52
CA HIS A 96 -9.15 -17.69 13.66
C HIS A 96 -8.24 -16.51 13.31
N LEU A 97 -7.22 -16.73 12.48
CA LEU A 97 -6.33 -15.67 12.00
C LEU A 97 -7.09 -14.68 11.09
N GLN A 98 -7.88 -15.22 10.16
CA GLN A 98 -8.69 -14.47 9.21
C GLN A 98 -9.72 -13.59 9.92
N VAL A 99 -10.50 -14.17 10.85
CA VAL A 99 -11.46 -13.43 11.70
C VAL A 99 -10.74 -12.36 12.53
N GLY A 100 -9.60 -12.69 13.13
CA GLY A 100 -8.82 -11.75 13.93
C GLY A 100 -8.39 -10.50 13.14
N ILE A 101 -7.94 -10.67 11.89
CA ILE A 101 -7.56 -9.57 10.99
C ILE A 101 -8.79 -8.76 10.56
N ALA A 102 -9.85 -9.42 10.12
CA ALA A 102 -11.07 -8.76 9.63
C ALA A 102 -11.78 -7.97 10.74
N ARG A 103 -11.86 -8.55 11.96
CA ARG A 103 -12.36 -7.85 13.16
C ARG A 103 -11.52 -6.63 13.50
N ARG A 104 -10.19 -6.72 13.36
CA ARG A 104 -9.32 -5.56 13.59
C ARG A 104 -9.59 -4.47 12.55
N ALA A 105 -9.75 -4.82 11.28
CA ALA A 105 -10.13 -3.89 10.22
C ALA A 105 -11.46 -3.16 10.53
N ALA A 106 -12.49 -3.90 10.95
CA ALA A 106 -13.78 -3.35 11.36
C ALA A 106 -13.69 -2.36 12.54
N SER A 107 -12.68 -2.49 13.40
CA SER A 107 -12.48 -1.57 14.52
C SER A 107 -11.72 -0.27 14.16
N LEU A 108 -11.09 -0.22 12.99
CA LEU A 108 -10.24 0.89 12.53
C LEU A 108 -10.99 1.89 11.64
N VAL A 109 -12.05 1.45 10.98
CA VAL A 109 -12.87 2.31 10.13
C VAL A 109 -13.71 3.26 10.97
N ARG A 110 -13.82 4.51 10.51
CA ARG A 110 -14.72 5.50 11.11
C ARG A 110 -16.19 5.13 10.82
N PRO A 111 -17.16 5.75 11.52
CA PRO A 111 -18.58 5.64 11.18
C PRO A 111 -18.83 5.94 9.69
N GLY A 112 -19.57 5.05 9.01
CA GLY A 112 -19.79 5.09 7.56
C GLY A 112 -18.64 4.57 6.68
N GLY A 113 -17.50 4.19 7.28
CA GLY A 113 -16.36 3.63 6.57
C GLY A 113 -16.57 2.17 6.14
N HIS A 114 -15.74 1.70 5.21
CA HIS A 114 -15.91 0.40 4.56
C HIS A 114 -14.78 -0.58 4.83
N VAL A 115 -15.10 -1.86 4.96
CA VAL A 115 -14.12 -2.94 5.02
C VAL A 115 -14.39 -3.90 3.87
N VAL A 116 -13.41 -4.07 2.98
CA VAL A 116 -13.42 -5.14 1.98
C VAL A 116 -12.72 -6.35 2.60
N ILE A 117 -13.44 -7.46 2.72
CA ILE A 117 -12.84 -8.77 3.03
C ILE A 117 -12.66 -9.50 1.71
N SER A 118 -11.46 -9.99 1.45
CA SER A 118 -11.20 -10.77 0.24
C SER A 118 -10.23 -11.90 0.47
N THR A 119 -10.40 -12.98 -0.28
CA THR A 119 -9.50 -14.15 -0.30
C THR A 119 -9.33 -14.64 -1.74
N CYS A 120 -8.25 -15.38 -2.00
CA CYS A 120 -8.12 -16.21 -3.20
C CYS A 120 -8.39 -17.69 -2.89
N SER A 121 -9.41 -17.95 -2.06
CA SER A 121 -9.89 -19.30 -1.74
C SER A 121 -11.34 -19.49 -2.14
N LEU A 122 -11.71 -20.73 -2.49
CA LEU A 122 -13.09 -21.15 -2.72
C LEU A 122 -13.74 -21.77 -1.47
N ASP A 123 -12.97 -22.02 -0.41
CA ASP A 123 -13.44 -22.67 0.81
C ASP A 123 -14.40 -21.74 1.60
N PRO A 124 -15.65 -22.15 1.87
CA PRO A 124 -16.58 -21.35 2.66
C PRO A 124 -16.13 -21.08 4.10
N VAL A 125 -15.28 -21.93 4.67
CA VAL A 125 -14.71 -21.72 6.02
C VAL A 125 -13.80 -20.49 6.06
N GLU A 126 -13.14 -20.18 4.95
CA GLU A 126 -12.25 -19.02 4.81
C GLU A 126 -12.99 -17.75 4.34
N ASN A 127 -14.26 -17.91 3.92
CA ASN A 127 -15.04 -16.90 3.24
C ASN A 127 -16.28 -16.53 4.06
N GLU A 128 -17.41 -17.20 3.84
CA GLU A 128 -18.69 -16.89 4.47
C GLU A 128 -18.67 -17.12 5.97
N ALA A 129 -18.01 -18.18 6.45
CA ALA A 129 -17.83 -18.41 7.88
C ALA A 129 -17.08 -17.24 8.55
N VAL A 130 -16.04 -16.71 7.89
CA VAL A 130 -15.28 -15.54 8.39
C VAL A 130 -16.18 -14.30 8.42
N VAL A 131 -16.94 -14.04 7.35
CA VAL A 131 -17.85 -12.88 7.29
C VAL A 131 -18.94 -12.98 8.37
N ALA A 132 -19.56 -14.16 8.52
CA ALA A 132 -20.57 -14.41 9.53
C ALA A 132 -20.02 -14.15 10.94
N GLU A 133 -18.84 -14.69 11.24
CA GLU A 133 -18.21 -14.51 12.55
C GLU A 133 -17.80 -13.06 12.83
N VAL A 134 -17.30 -12.34 11.82
CA VAL A 134 -17.01 -10.91 11.94
C VAL A 134 -18.27 -10.11 12.24
N LEU A 135 -19.39 -10.38 11.55
CA LEU A 135 -20.66 -9.70 11.79
C LEU A 135 -21.23 -10.00 13.19
N ARG A 136 -21.06 -11.23 13.70
CA ARG A 136 -21.40 -11.56 15.10
C ARG A 136 -20.56 -10.76 16.10
N GLN A 137 -19.25 -10.68 15.89
CA GLN A 137 -18.33 -10.01 16.81
C GLN A 137 -18.32 -8.48 16.67
N CYS A 138 -18.79 -7.96 15.55
CA CYS A 138 -18.82 -6.53 15.23
C CYS A 138 -20.24 -6.11 14.83
N PRO A 139 -21.19 -6.06 15.77
CA PRO A 139 -22.61 -5.72 15.47
C PRO A 139 -22.82 -4.26 15.00
N TRP A 140 -21.75 -3.46 14.96
CA TRP A 140 -21.75 -2.11 14.35
C TRP A 140 -21.41 -2.14 12.85
N MET A 141 -21.17 -3.31 12.28
CA MET A 141 -20.92 -3.52 10.86
C MET A 141 -22.12 -4.21 10.22
N GLU A 142 -22.36 -3.91 8.95
CA GLU A 142 -23.36 -4.57 8.11
C GLU A 142 -22.74 -4.95 6.76
N ALA A 143 -23.20 -6.04 6.15
CA ALA A 143 -22.86 -6.34 4.77
C ALA A 143 -23.67 -5.43 3.83
N VAL A 144 -23.03 -4.94 2.77
CA VAL A 144 -23.68 -4.11 1.75
C VAL A 144 -23.39 -4.68 0.35
N PRO A 145 -24.29 -4.48 -0.63
CA PRO A 145 -24.02 -4.87 -2.00
C PRO A 145 -22.75 -4.23 -2.55
N LEU A 146 -22.04 -4.94 -3.44
CA LEU A 146 -20.95 -4.32 -4.20
C LEU A 146 -21.53 -3.23 -5.13
N PRO A 147 -20.79 -2.13 -5.38
CA PRO A 147 -21.24 -1.09 -6.30
C PRO A 147 -21.53 -1.62 -7.71
N GLU A 148 -22.71 -1.32 -8.24
CA GLU A 148 -23.12 -1.65 -9.60
C GLU A 148 -22.25 -0.92 -10.65
N GLY A 149 -22.16 -1.45 -11.87
CA GLY A 149 -21.46 -0.82 -13.00
C GLY A 149 -19.94 -0.89 -12.96
N ARG A 150 -19.35 -1.37 -11.86
CA ARG A 150 -17.88 -1.47 -11.70
C ARG A 150 -17.30 -2.83 -12.07
N LEU A 151 -18.14 -3.86 -12.06
CA LEU A 151 -17.76 -5.25 -12.29
C LEU A 151 -18.51 -5.84 -13.50
N ASP A 152 -18.99 -4.97 -14.39
CA ASP A 152 -19.71 -5.37 -15.59
C ASP A 152 -18.84 -6.27 -16.47
N GLY A 153 -19.43 -7.36 -16.96
CA GLY A 153 -18.71 -8.38 -17.73
C GLY A 153 -18.08 -9.49 -16.88
N LEU A 154 -18.09 -9.39 -15.55
CA LEU A 154 -17.75 -10.52 -14.68
C LEU A 154 -19.00 -11.30 -14.26
N HIS A 155 -18.95 -12.61 -14.42
CA HIS A 155 -19.94 -13.52 -13.87
C HIS A 155 -19.61 -13.79 -12.40
N LEU A 156 -20.45 -13.28 -11.51
CA LEU A 156 -20.29 -13.42 -10.06
C LEU A 156 -21.43 -14.27 -9.49
N ARG A 157 -21.09 -15.23 -8.65
CA ARG A 157 -22.07 -16.00 -7.87
C ARG A 157 -22.28 -15.34 -6.51
N GLU A 158 -23.46 -15.50 -5.93
CA GLU A 158 -23.73 -15.09 -4.56
C GLU A 158 -22.90 -15.90 -3.55
N GLY A 159 -22.70 -15.34 -2.36
CA GLY A 159 -22.15 -16.08 -1.24
C GLY A 159 -23.04 -17.25 -0.84
N LEU A 160 -22.43 -18.30 -0.30
CA LEU A 160 -23.11 -19.49 0.16
C LEU A 160 -23.80 -19.24 1.50
N THR A 161 -25.01 -19.75 1.67
CA THR A 161 -25.71 -19.77 2.97
C THR A 161 -25.70 -21.16 3.62
N ASP A 162 -25.22 -22.17 2.90
CA ASP A 162 -25.11 -23.55 3.36
C ASP A 162 -23.88 -24.23 2.73
N TRP A 163 -23.22 -25.10 3.48
CA TRP A 163 -22.05 -25.86 3.05
C TRP A 163 -21.79 -27.07 3.96
N THR A 164 -21.06 -28.05 3.41
CA THR A 164 -20.65 -29.25 4.13
C THR A 164 -19.17 -29.18 4.47
N LEU A 165 -18.80 -29.56 5.69
CA LEU A 165 -17.41 -29.67 6.11
C LEU A 165 -16.87 -31.06 5.79
N LEU A 166 -15.62 -31.13 5.36
CA LEU A 166 -14.94 -32.37 5.00
C LEU A 166 -13.76 -32.66 5.93
N ASN A 167 -13.53 -33.94 6.21
CA ASN A 167 -12.27 -34.47 6.73
C ASN A 167 -11.20 -34.49 5.64
N ASP A 168 -9.94 -34.68 6.01
CA ASP A 168 -8.83 -34.66 5.05
C ASP A 168 -8.83 -35.84 4.08
N ASP A 169 -9.54 -36.92 4.41
CA ASP A 169 -9.79 -38.06 3.53
C ASP A 169 -10.99 -37.83 2.57
N GLY A 170 -11.61 -36.65 2.60
CA GLY A 170 -12.75 -36.28 1.78
C GLY A 170 -14.11 -36.74 2.30
N THR A 171 -14.16 -37.43 3.45
CA THR A 171 -15.44 -37.80 4.09
C THR A 171 -16.10 -36.60 4.75
N VAL A 172 -17.43 -36.64 4.94
CA VAL A 172 -18.16 -35.57 5.64
C VAL A 172 -17.77 -35.56 7.11
N LEU A 173 -17.41 -34.38 7.62
CA LEU A 173 -17.13 -34.16 9.04
C LEU A 173 -18.46 -34.11 9.82
N GLU A 174 -18.58 -34.94 10.85
CA GLU A 174 -19.73 -34.95 11.74
C GLU A 174 -19.86 -33.59 12.46
N LYS A 175 -21.08 -33.03 12.50
CA LYS A 175 -21.32 -31.65 12.99
C LYS A 175 -20.95 -31.46 14.46
N ASP A 176 -21.06 -32.49 15.27
CA ASP A 176 -20.68 -32.50 16.70
C ASP A 176 -19.17 -32.39 16.93
N ARG A 177 -18.36 -32.75 15.92
CA ARG A 177 -16.89 -32.61 15.94
C ARG A 177 -16.41 -31.29 15.33
N ALA A 178 -17.29 -30.50 14.73
CA ALA A 178 -16.96 -29.23 14.10
C ALA A 178 -17.08 -28.07 15.10
N GLU A 179 -16.17 -27.11 15.02
CA GLU A 179 -16.37 -25.82 15.70
C GLU A 179 -17.54 -25.08 15.06
N VAL A 180 -18.44 -24.54 15.90
CA VAL A 180 -19.70 -23.89 15.47
C VAL A 180 -19.46 -22.77 14.46
N GLN A 181 -18.39 -21.99 14.63
CA GLN A 181 -18.03 -20.90 13.73
C GLN A 181 -17.62 -21.35 12.31
N HIS A 182 -17.28 -22.63 12.10
CA HIS A 182 -16.97 -23.20 10.78
C HIS A 182 -18.23 -23.70 10.06
N LEU A 183 -19.32 -23.91 10.79
CA LEU A 183 -20.58 -24.38 10.23
C LEU A 183 -21.36 -23.21 9.58
N PRO A 184 -22.28 -23.50 8.65
CA PRO A 184 -23.20 -22.49 8.13
C PRO A 184 -23.95 -21.80 9.28
N PRO A 185 -24.12 -20.47 9.23
CA PRO A 185 -24.92 -19.77 10.23
C PRO A 185 -26.37 -20.26 10.20
N VAL A 186 -27.04 -20.22 11.34
CA VAL A 186 -28.47 -20.51 11.46
C VAL A 186 -29.31 -19.23 11.48
N GLU A 187 -28.65 -18.10 11.72
CA GLU A 187 -29.28 -16.80 11.87
C GLU A 187 -29.68 -16.22 10.49
N SER A 188 -30.97 -15.90 10.32
CA SER A 188 -31.52 -15.44 9.03
C SER A 188 -30.90 -14.13 8.54
N ASN A 189 -30.59 -13.21 9.46
CA ASN A 189 -29.90 -11.96 9.14
C ASN A 189 -28.49 -12.20 8.57
N LEU A 190 -27.81 -13.27 8.99
CA LEU A 190 -26.52 -13.64 8.42
C LEU A 190 -26.71 -14.27 7.04
N HIS A 191 -27.77 -15.05 6.80
CA HIS A 191 -28.07 -15.54 5.44
C HIS A 191 -28.27 -14.39 4.45
N ASP A 192 -29.05 -13.39 4.83
CA ASP A 192 -29.27 -12.21 3.99
C ASP A 192 -27.97 -11.45 3.73
N ALA A 193 -27.13 -11.28 4.76
CA ALA A 193 -25.82 -10.66 4.62
C ALA A 193 -24.87 -11.46 3.70
N LEU A 194 -24.87 -12.78 3.79
CA LEU A 194 -23.99 -13.64 3.00
C LEU A 194 -24.36 -13.63 1.51
N ARG A 195 -25.65 -13.50 1.16
CA ARG A 195 -26.09 -13.34 -0.23
C ARG A 195 -25.58 -12.05 -0.90
N LEU A 196 -25.19 -11.05 -0.10
CA LEU A 196 -24.58 -9.81 -0.62
C LEU A 196 -23.10 -9.97 -0.98
N THR A 197 -22.45 -11.04 -0.54
CA THR A 197 -21.05 -11.32 -0.90
C THR A 197 -20.97 -11.94 -2.29
N ARG A 198 -19.77 -11.94 -2.89
CA ARG A 198 -19.56 -12.41 -4.26
C ARG A 198 -18.42 -13.41 -4.35
N ARG A 199 -18.69 -14.47 -5.10
CA ARG A 199 -17.73 -15.49 -5.50
C ARG A 199 -17.42 -15.35 -6.99
N LEU A 200 -16.14 -15.24 -7.30
CA LEU A 200 -15.61 -15.35 -8.64
C LEU A 200 -15.07 -16.77 -8.81
N HIS A 201 -15.75 -17.57 -9.62
CA HIS A 201 -15.31 -18.92 -9.94
C HIS A 201 -14.39 -18.91 -11.17
N PRO A 202 -13.32 -19.76 -11.19
CA PRO A 202 -12.40 -19.84 -12.32
C PRO A 202 -13.10 -20.13 -13.66
N GLU A 203 -14.06 -21.06 -13.66
CA GLU A 203 -14.78 -21.53 -14.85
C GLU A 203 -15.74 -20.49 -15.43
N ASP A 204 -16.25 -19.57 -14.62
CA ASP A 204 -17.26 -18.60 -15.03
C ASP A 204 -16.67 -17.42 -15.83
N ASN A 205 -15.36 -17.17 -15.67
CA ASN A 205 -14.69 -15.96 -16.15
C ASN A 205 -13.35 -16.23 -16.85
N ASP A 206 -12.99 -17.51 -17.04
CA ASP A 206 -11.69 -17.96 -17.53
C ASP A 206 -10.48 -17.28 -16.83
N THR A 207 -10.54 -17.22 -15.50
CA THR A 207 -9.53 -16.56 -14.67
C THR A 207 -9.19 -17.39 -13.44
N GLY A 208 -8.45 -16.82 -12.49
CA GLY A 208 -8.36 -17.40 -11.14
C GLY A 208 -9.70 -17.27 -10.41
N GLY A 209 -9.82 -17.91 -9.24
CA GLY A 209 -11.00 -17.67 -8.39
C GLY A 209 -10.70 -16.65 -7.29
N PHE A 210 -11.77 -16.05 -6.75
CA PHE A 210 -11.69 -15.01 -5.74
C PHE A 210 -12.98 -14.93 -4.93
N TYR A 211 -12.91 -14.43 -3.71
CA TYR A 211 -14.07 -14.13 -2.88
C TYR A 211 -13.98 -12.68 -2.39
N VAL A 212 -15.10 -11.97 -2.39
CA VAL A 212 -15.18 -10.57 -1.91
C VAL A 212 -16.47 -10.36 -1.12
N ALA A 213 -16.32 -9.73 0.05
CA ALA A 213 -17.42 -9.17 0.83
C ALA A 213 -17.14 -7.70 1.13
N LEU A 214 -18.16 -6.85 1.01
CA LEU A 214 -18.09 -5.44 1.40
C LEU A 214 -18.93 -5.22 2.65
N LEU A 215 -18.28 -4.77 3.71
CA LEU A 215 -18.92 -4.38 4.96
C LEU A 215 -18.88 -2.86 5.13
N ARG A 216 -19.92 -2.30 5.73
CA ARG A 216 -20.01 -0.87 6.08
C ARG A 216 -20.19 -0.72 7.58
N HIS A 217 -19.53 0.25 8.18
CA HIS A 217 -19.80 0.64 9.56
C HIS A 217 -21.11 1.45 9.62
N VAL A 218 -22.09 0.99 10.39
CA VAL A 218 -23.36 1.69 10.62
C VAL A 218 -23.10 2.97 11.42
N PRO A 219 -23.34 4.18 10.88
CA PRO A 219 -22.96 5.42 11.55
C PRO A 219 -23.54 5.58 12.97
N GLU A 220 -24.80 5.19 13.13
CA GLU A 220 -25.57 5.33 14.37
C GLU A 220 -25.03 4.43 15.49
N ALA A 221 -24.30 3.36 15.16
CA ALA A 221 -23.71 2.45 16.13
C ALA A 221 -22.49 3.05 16.85
N THR A 222 -21.97 4.21 16.42
CA THR A 222 -20.87 4.92 17.09
C THR A 222 -21.05 6.44 16.96
N PRO A 223 -21.95 7.01 17.78
CA PRO A 223 -22.32 8.43 17.71
C PRO A 223 -21.15 9.38 18.01
N GLU A 224 -20.05 8.90 18.59
CA GLU A 224 -18.84 9.67 18.86
C GLU A 224 -18.11 10.13 17.58
N GLY A 225 -18.49 9.64 16.40
CA GLY A 225 -17.94 10.09 15.11
C GLY A 225 -16.52 9.59 14.83
N VAL A 226 -16.00 8.67 15.65
CA VAL A 226 -14.65 8.09 15.54
C VAL A 226 -14.72 6.58 15.46
N ALA A 227 -13.68 5.94 14.91
CA ALA A 227 -13.58 4.49 14.85
C ALA A 227 -13.75 3.84 16.23
N ARG A 228 -14.38 2.67 16.30
CA ARG A 228 -14.62 1.93 17.57
C ARG A 228 -13.37 1.77 18.43
N THR A 229 -12.21 1.59 17.81
CA THR A 229 -10.95 1.45 18.55
C THR A 229 -10.55 2.73 19.29
N LEU A 230 -11.10 3.89 18.97
CA LEU A 230 -10.77 5.18 19.58
C LEU A 230 -11.75 5.58 20.69
N VAL A 231 -12.92 4.94 20.76
CA VAL A 231 -13.89 5.18 21.84
C VAL A 231 -13.26 4.77 23.18
N PRO A 232 -13.17 5.69 24.16
CA PRO A 232 -12.59 5.38 25.47
C PRO A 232 -13.43 4.35 26.21
N LYS A 233 -12.82 3.24 26.66
CA LYS A 233 -13.50 2.26 27.53
C LYS A 233 -13.74 2.78 28.95
N ARG A 234 -12.96 3.77 29.37
CA ARG A 234 -12.98 4.41 30.69
C ARG A 234 -12.82 5.92 30.50
N PRO A 235 -13.91 6.66 30.28
CA PRO A 235 -13.84 8.10 29.99
C PRO A 235 -13.15 8.90 31.10
N ASP A 236 -13.36 8.50 32.35
CA ASP A 236 -12.85 9.19 33.54
C ASP A 236 -11.40 8.84 33.90
N GLN A 237 -10.73 8.02 33.07
CA GLN A 237 -9.35 7.63 33.34
C GLN A 237 -8.40 8.82 33.13
N THR A 238 -7.50 9.06 34.10
CA THR A 238 -6.45 10.07 33.99
C THR A 238 -5.62 9.85 32.73
N GLN A 239 -5.51 10.91 31.94
CA GLN A 239 -4.81 10.89 30.66
C GLN A 239 -3.35 11.30 30.84
N TYR A 240 -2.45 10.66 30.11
CA TYR A 240 -1.02 10.98 30.14
C TYR A 240 -0.38 10.85 28.75
N LEU A 241 0.71 11.58 28.53
CA LEU A 241 1.50 11.49 27.32
C LEU A 241 2.53 10.38 27.47
N ARG A 242 2.69 9.54 26.45
CA ARG A 242 3.70 8.48 26.43
C ARG A 242 5.02 9.02 25.94
N ASP A 243 6.10 8.54 26.55
CA ASP A 243 7.42 8.68 25.96
C ASP A 243 7.51 7.86 24.67
N LEU A 244 8.08 8.47 23.63
CA LEU A 244 8.41 7.75 22.41
C LEU A 244 9.61 6.82 22.66
N PRO A 245 9.70 5.69 21.94
CA PRO A 245 10.93 4.92 21.88
C PRO A 245 12.12 5.82 21.52
N GLY A 246 13.30 5.48 22.04
CA GLY A 246 14.53 6.21 21.70
C GLY A 246 14.80 6.21 20.18
N PRO A 247 15.51 7.23 19.67
CA PRO A 247 15.70 7.42 18.25
C PRO A 247 16.45 6.25 17.61
N SER A 248 16.00 5.82 16.44
CA SER A 248 16.62 4.81 15.59
C SER A 248 17.10 5.43 14.29
N ARG A 249 18.24 4.93 13.76
CA ARG A 249 18.74 5.32 12.43
C ARG A 249 17.75 5.06 11.29
N HIS A 250 16.72 4.24 11.57
CA HIS A 250 15.68 3.86 10.62
C HIS A 250 14.43 4.72 10.72
N ASP A 251 14.36 5.62 11.70
CA ASP A 251 13.21 6.49 11.91
C ASP A 251 13.08 7.49 10.77
N VAL A 252 11.85 7.92 10.57
CA VAL A 252 11.49 8.96 9.62
C VAL A 252 11.11 10.20 10.40
N HIS A 253 11.68 11.33 10.01
CA HIS A 253 11.44 12.62 10.64
C HIS A 253 10.82 13.59 9.63
N ALA A 254 9.97 14.50 10.09
CA ALA A 254 9.62 15.66 9.30
C ALA A 254 10.88 16.49 9.00
N VAL A 255 10.92 17.09 7.81
CA VAL A 255 12.05 17.90 7.36
C VAL A 255 11.86 19.35 7.82
N GLU A 256 12.95 19.96 8.30
CA GLU A 256 13.00 21.40 8.58
C GLU A 256 12.93 22.21 7.28
N GLN A 257 12.24 23.35 7.30
CA GLN A 257 12.02 24.18 6.12
C GLN A 257 13.32 24.55 5.40
N ASN A 258 14.38 24.92 6.14
CA ASN A 258 15.71 25.26 5.62
C ASN A 258 16.33 24.18 4.70
N THR A 259 15.96 22.91 4.87
CA THR A 259 16.52 21.78 4.12
C THR A 259 15.74 21.54 2.83
N SER A 260 14.42 21.75 2.87
CA SER A 260 13.55 21.59 1.69
C SER A 260 13.49 22.83 0.81
N GLU A 261 13.61 24.03 1.36
CA GLU A 261 13.45 25.31 0.65
C GLU A 261 14.30 25.44 -0.62
N PRO A 262 15.61 25.14 -0.61
CA PRO A 262 16.41 25.23 -1.83
C PRO A 262 15.91 24.30 -2.94
N LEU A 263 15.41 23.12 -2.58
CA LEU A 263 14.87 22.14 -3.52
C LEU A 263 13.48 22.54 -4.03
N VAL A 264 12.67 23.13 -3.14
CA VAL A 264 11.36 23.70 -3.50
C VAL A 264 11.54 24.83 -4.51
N GLU A 265 12.51 25.72 -4.30
CA GLU A 265 12.83 26.80 -5.22
C GLU A 265 13.38 26.26 -6.56
N GLN A 266 14.41 25.41 -6.50
CA GLN A 266 15.07 24.84 -7.68
C GLN A 266 14.10 24.05 -8.57
N HIS A 267 13.19 23.29 -7.99
CA HIS A 267 12.26 22.42 -8.72
C HIS A 267 10.82 22.94 -8.76
N ARG A 268 10.58 24.15 -8.23
CA ARG A 268 9.26 24.81 -8.14
C ARG A 268 8.19 23.89 -7.56
N ILE A 269 8.53 23.19 -6.48
CA ILE A 269 7.69 22.14 -5.89
C ILE A 269 6.49 22.79 -5.16
N SER A 270 5.31 22.25 -5.40
CA SER A 270 4.07 22.67 -4.76
C SER A 270 4.14 22.56 -3.23
N PRO A 271 3.57 23.53 -2.48
CA PRO A 271 3.47 23.45 -1.03
C PRO A 271 2.48 22.36 -0.55
N ALA A 272 1.78 21.68 -1.47
CA ALA A 272 0.88 20.58 -1.16
C ALA A 272 1.58 19.26 -0.77
N LEU A 273 2.92 19.25 -0.73
CA LEU A 273 3.72 18.09 -0.35
C LEU A 273 4.34 18.24 1.04
N ALA A 274 4.22 17.17 1.83
CA ALA A 274 4.99 16.97 3.06
C ALA A 274 6.35 16.36 2.73
N TRP A 275 7.35 16.71 3.55
CA TRP A 275 8.74 16.29 3.40
C TRP A 275 9.20 15.43 4.57
N TRP A 276 9.92 14.34 4.23
CA TRP A 276 10.33 13.31 5.18
C TRP A 276 11.81 12.99 5.01
N ARG A 277 12.58 12.95 6.11
CA ARG A 277 13.98 12.55 6.13
C ARG A 277 14.15 11.16 6.71
N ARG A 278 14.95 10.34 6.03
CA ARG A 278 15.46 9.07 6.56
C ARG A 278 16.92 8.91 6.17
N GLY A 279 17.83 9.15 7.11
CA GLY A 279 19.27 9.21 6.83
C GLY A 279 19.60 10.24 5.75
N LYS A 280 20.21 9.79 4.65
CA LYS A 280 20.61 10.59 3.48
C LYS A 280 19.55 10.67 2.38
N ARG A 281 18.27 10.44 2.71
CA ARG A 281 17.17 10.47 1.73
C ARG A 281 16.10 11.44 2.18
N LEU A 282 15.58 12.22 1.24
CA LEU A 282 14.35 12.97 1.40
C LEU A 282 13.26 12.30 0.56
N ALA A 283 12.15 12.01 1.20
CA ALA A 283 10.94 11.54 0.56
C ALA A 283 9.86 12.61 0.65
N VAL A 284 8.91 12.54 -0.29
CA VAL A 284 7.74 13.41 -0.32
C VAL A 284 6.46 12.59 -0.26
N SER A 285 5.42 13.18 0.29
CA SER A 285 4.05 12.66 0.25
C SER A 285 3.06 13.81 0.11
N PRO A 286 1.77 13.56 -0.16
CA PRO A 286 0.74 14.57 0.03
C PRO A 286 0.77 15.11 1.48
N GLU A 287 0.52 16.40 1.65
CA GLU A 287 0.46 17.06 2.97
C GLU A 287 -0.64 16.46 3.87
N SER A 288 -1.72 15.93 3.25
CA SER A 288 -2.79 15.21 3.96
C SER A 288 -2.27 14.04 4.79
N MET A 289 -1.19 13.36 4.36
CA MET A 289 -0.57 12.29 5.13
C MET A 289 0.01 12.82 6.45
N LYS A 290 0.71 13.95 6.41
CA LYS A 290 1.29 14.57 7.60
C LYS A 290 0.21 15.04 8.55
N GLN A 291 -0.79 15.75 8.03
CA GLN A 291 -1.90 16.26 8.82
C GLN A 291 -2.74 15.15 9.48
N ARG A 292 -2.95 14.02 8.77
CA ARG A 292 -3.80 12.92 9.25
C ARG A 292 -3.07 11.91 10.14
N LEU A 293 -1.79 11.65 9.89
CA LEU A 293 -1.07 10.51 10.50
C LEU A 293 0.14 10.89 11.36
N TRP A 294 0.74 12.08 11.16
CA TRP A 294 1.95 12.49 11.87
C TRP A 294 1.67 13.56 12.92
N THR A 295 0.98 14.63 12.54
CA THR A 295 0.69 15.78 13.40
C THR A 295 -0.15 15.44 14.65
N PRO A 296 -1.24 14.66 14.57
CA PRO A 296 -2.14 14.46 15.71
C PRO A 296 -1.59 13.45 16.72
N GLU A 297 -1.99 13.59 17.98
CA GLU A 297 -1.77 12.56 19.01
C GLU A 297 -2.58 11.30 18.71
N THR A 298 -2.05 10.14 19.10
CA THR A 298 -2.75 8.86 18.94
C THR A 298 -3.02 8.20 20.29
N PRO A 299 -4.29 7.92 20.66
CA PRO A 299 -4.62 7.21 21.89
C PRO A 299 -4.05 5.78 21.91
N ASP A 300 -3.56 5.31 23.06
CA ASP A 300 -3.05 3.93 23.23
C ASP A 300 -4.12 2.93 23.71
N GLY A 301 -5.26 3.43 24.21
CA GLY A 301 -6.37 2.63 24.72
C GLY A 301 -6.35 2.29 26.19
N ARG A 302 -5.38 2.80 26.94
CA ARG A 302 -5.18 2.59 28.38
C ARG A 302 -5.04 3.92 29.13
N GLY A 303 -5.55 5.01 28.55
CA GLY A 303 -5.43 6.38 29.06
C GLY A 303 -4.20 7.13 28.56
N GLY A 304 -3.23 6.44 27.94
CA GLY A 304 -2.05 7.07 27.35
C GLY A 304 -2.32 7.62 25.95
N ARG A 305 -1.50 8.60 25.54
CA ARG A 305 -1.46 9.12 24.16
C ARG A 305 -0.03 9.14 23.66
N PHE A 306 0.19 8.63 22.45
CA PHE A 306 1.42 8.91 21.74
C PHE A 306 1.40 10.38 21.28
N PRO A 307 2.48 11.14 21.50
CA PRO A 307 2.55 12.52 21.10
C PRO A 307 2.41 12.66 19.58
N GLY A 308 1.83 13.79 19.16
CA GLY A 308 1.88 14.24 17.79
C GLY A 308 3.31 14.52 17.33
N GLY A 309 3.49 14.70 16.03
CA GLY A 309 4.82 14.76 15.43
C GLY A 309 5.48 13.39 15.33
N SER A 310 4.69 12.33 15.18
CA SER A 310 5.17 10.94 15.20
C SER A 310 4.19 10.01 14.48
N PHE A 311 4.68 8.96 13.83
CA PHE A 311 3.82 7.89 13.30
C PHE A 311 3.39 6.87 14.37
N HIS A 312 3.89 6.98 15.60
CA HIS A 312 3.57 6.02 16.66
C HIS A 312 2.06 6.00 16.96
N PRO A 313 1.48 4.81 17.18
CA PRO A 313 2.13 3.51 17.41
C PRO A 313 2.49 2.73 16.12
N MET A 314 2.29 3.30 14.94
CA MET A 314 2.70 2.65 13.70
C MET A 314 4.23 2.66 13.55
N ARG A 315 4.80 1.45 13.45
CA ARG A 315 6.15 1.23 12.93
C ARG A 315 6.22 1.56 11.43
N ALA A 316 6.47 2.82 11.12
CA ALA A 316 6.71 3.28 9.75
C ALA A 316 8.05 2.76 9.22
N ILE A 317 8.01 2.04 8.10
CA ILE A 317 9.21 1.53 7.40
C ILE A 317 9.60 2.47 6.27
N HIS A 318 8.63 2.94 5.49
CA HIS A 318 8.82 3.96 4.46
C HIS A 318 7.64 4.92 4.44
N VAL A 319 7.91 6.21 4.24
CA VAL A 319 6.90 7.26 4.18
C VAL A 319 7.03 7.95 2.83
N GLY A 320 5.96 7.91 2.04
CA GLY A 320 5.92 8.49 0.71
C GLY A 320 6.97 7.91 -0.24
N LEU A 321 7.47 8.76 -1.14
CA LEU A 321 8.39 8.40 -2.19
C LEU A 321 9.74 9.12 -2.05
N PRO A 322 10.86 8.38 -1.87
CA PRO A 322 12.19 8.96 -1.87
C PRO A 322 12.50 9.69 -3.18
N THR A 323 12.54 11.02 -3.12
CA THR A 323 12.70 11.89 -4.29
C THR A 323 14.10 12.45 -4.40
N PHE A 324 14.77 12.64 -3.26
CA PHE A 324 16.14 13.13 -3.23
C PHE A 324 17.05 12.22 -2.41
N ALA A 325 18.32 12.17 -2.78
CA ALA A 325 19.37 11.56 -1.99
C ALA A 325 20.53 12.54 -1.79
N GLU A 326 21.11 12.55 -0.60
CA GLU A 326 22.26 13.38 -0.26
C GLU A 326 23.54 12.68 -0.70
N ASN A 327 24.42 13.42 -1.38
CA ASN A 327 25.78 13.00 -1.65
C ASN A 327 26.73 14.17 -1.45
N ARG A 328 27.65 14.05 -0.48
CA ARG A 328 28.68 15.07 -0.15
C ARG A 328 28.09 16.48 0.02
N GLY A 329 27.00 16.61 0.76
CA GLY A 329 26.35 17.91 1.03
C GLY A 329 25.45 18.45 -0.09
N MET A 330 25.34 17.73 -1.22
CA MET A 330 24.44 18.10 -2.31
C MET A 330 23.29 17.11 -2.43
N TRP A 331 22.09 17.63 -2.67
CA TRP A 331 20.91 16.83 -2.94
C TRP A 331 20.81 16.50 -4.41
N ARG A 332 20.50 15.24 -4.69
CA ARG A 332 20.35 14.74 -6.05
C ARG A 332 18.97 14.16 -6.27
N VAL A 333 18.37 14.46 -7.41
CA VAL A 333 17.06 13.90 -7.78
C VAL A 333 17.23 12.41 -8.05
N ARG A 334 16.33 11.60 -7.50
CA ARG A 334 16.22 10.18 -7.81
C ARG A 334 15.24 10.00 -8.96
N GLN A 335 15.55 9.09 -9.88
CA GLN A 335 14.68 8.79 -11.02
C GLN A 335 13.27 8.42 -10.59
N GLU A 336 13.11 7.55 -9.58
CA GLU A 336 11.79 7.16 -9.07
C GLU A 336 10.95 8.37 -8.61
N GLY A 337 11.58 9.48 -8.19
CA GLY A 337 10.90 10.71 -7.76
C GLY A 337 10.57 11.71 -8.87
N LEU A 338 11.12 11.54 -10.08
CA LEU A 338 10.91 12.49 -11.18
C LEU A 338 9.43 12.67 -11.55
N PRO A 339 8.61 11.60 -11.68
CA PRO A 339 7.20 11.77 -12.02
C PRO A 339 6.42 12.60 -10.98
N VAL A 340 6.87 12.58 -9.71
CA VAL A 340 6.26 13.39 -8.65
C VAL A 340 6.66 14.86 -8.81
N LEU A 341 7.92 15.15 -9.13
CA LEU A 341 8.38 16.51 -9.42
C LEU A 341 7.71 17.10 -10.66
N GLU A 342 7.51 16.29 -11.70
CA GLU A 342 6.82 16.71 -12.93
C GLU A 342 5.33 16.98 -12.68
N ARG A 343 4.68 16.19 -11.82
CA ARG A 343 3.25 16.36 -11.49
C ARG A 343 2.99 17.49 -10.50
N HIS A 344 3.87 17.68 -9.53
CA HIS A 344 3.67 18.60 -8.40
C HIS A 344 4.66 19.75 -8.40
N GLY A 345 5.35 20.00 -9.50
CA GLY A 345 6.29 21.10 -9.61
C GLY A 345 6.58 21.46 -11.06
N SER A 346 7.72 22.10 -11.27
CA SER A 346 8.23 22.41 -12.61
C SER A 346 9.74 22.38 -12.53
N PRO A 347 10.32 21.15 -12.52
CA PRO A 347 11.76 20.98 -12.32
C PRO A 347 12.53 21.78 -13.37
N SER A 348 13.49 22.59 -12.92
CA SER A 348 14.44 23.23 -13.83
C SER A 348 15.25 22.14 -14.54
N ALA A 349 15.12 22.08 -15.86
CA ALA A 349 15.79 21.08 -16.69
C ALA A 349 16.32 21.73 -17.97
N LEU A 350 17.54 21.36 -18.37
CA LEU A 350 18.20 21.88 -19.56
C LEU A 350 17.75 21.10 -20.81
N PRO A 351 17.27 21.77 -21.87
CA PRO A 351 16.89 21.09 -23.10
C PRO A 351 18.13 20.47 -23.77
N VAL A 352 18.04 19.20 -24.18
CA VAL A 352 19.13 18.47 -24.84
C VAL A 352 18.64 17.73 -26.07
N ASP A 353 19.57 17.52 -27.01
CA ASP A 353 19.36 16.66 -28.16
C ASP A 353 19.40 15.17 -27.78
N ALA A 354 18.71 14.34 -28.56
CA ALA A 354 18.66 12.89 -28.36
C ALA A 354 20.06 12.24 -28.38
N SER A 355 20.98 12.80 -29.16
CA SER A 355 22.36 12.30 -29.27
C SER A 355 23.12 12.36 -27.95
N VAL A 356 22.94 13.42 -27.15
CA VAL A 356 23.56 13.54 -25.82
C VAL A 356 23.04 12.45 -24.89
N VAL A 357 21.73 12.19 -24.92
CA VAL A 357 21.11 11.16 -24.09
C VAL A 357 21.50 9.75 -24.54
N GLU A 358 21.61 9.50 -25.85
CA GLU A 358 22.08 8.22 -26.41
C GLU A 358 23.52 7.91 -25.95
N ARG A 359 24.44 8.87 -26.08
CA ARG A 359 25.84 8.77 -25.64
C ARG A 359 25.96 8.49 -24.14
N LEU A 360 25.16 9.20 -23.33
CA LEU A 360 25.10 8.95 -21.89
C LEU A 360 24.62 7.53 -21.57
N LEU A 361 23.56 7.07 -22.25
CA LEU A 361 22.98 5.75 -22.01
C LEU A 361 23.87 4.60 -22.48
N SER A 362 24.72 4.82 -23.49
CA SER A 362 25.76 3.88 -23.90
C SER A 362 26.99 3.87 -22.98
N GLY A 363 26.99 4.66 -21.90
CA GLY A 363 28.09 4.72 -20.95
C GLY A 363 29.27 5.61 -21.38
N GLU A 364 29.09 6.44 -22.40
CA GLU A 364 30.13 7.39 -22.82
C GLU A 364 30.42 8.41 -21.71
N ALA A 365 31.71 8.69 -21.50
CA ALA A 365 32.17 9.64 -20.50
C ALA A 365 32.19 11.08 -21.07
N LEU A 366 31.02 11.73 -21.07
CA LEU A 366 30.89 13.13 -21.52
C LEU A 366 31.58 14.11 -20.57
N GLU A 367 32.13 15.19 -21.11
CA GLU A 367 32.64 16.33 -20.35
C GLU A 367 31.54 17.41 -20.23
N VAL A 368 31.76 18.46 -19.43
CA VAL A 368 30.74 19.52 -19.23
C VAL A 368 30.47 20.29 -20.52
N GLU A 369 31.48 20.42 -21.38
CA GLU A 369 31.42 21.11 -22.66
C GLU A 369 30.53 20.38 -23.68
N ASP A 370 30.25 19.09 -23.47
CA ASP A 370 29.27 18.34 -24.28
C ASP A 370 27.82 18.68 -23.90
N LEU A 371 27.58 19.40 -22.79
CA LEU A 371 26.25 19.80 -22.35
C LEU A 371 25.85 21.20 -22.88
N PRO A 372 24.54 21.49 -22.97
CA PRO A 372 24.06 22.82 -23.31
C PRO A 372 24.59 23.91 -22.35
N ALA A 373 24.66 25.14 -22.86
CA ALA A 373 25.01 26.30 -22.05
C ALA A 373 24.09 26.41 -20.81
N GLY A 374 24.69 26.70 -19.65
CA GLY A 374 23.97 26.75 -18.36
C GLY A 374 24.09 25.47 -17.52
N ALA A 375 24.84 24.46 -17.97
CA ALA A 375 25.20 23.32 -17.13
C ALA A 375 26.21 23.72 -16.03
N GLU A 376 25.74 23.71 -14.78
CA GLU A 376 26.56 23.94 -13.59
C GLU A 376 27.08 22.62 -12.98
N ARG A 377 28.02 22.68 -12.03
CA ARG A 377 28.45 21.49 -11.30
C ARG A 377 27.37 21.06 -10.31
N GLY A 378 27.07 19.76 -10.26
CA GLY A 378 26.12 19.17 -9.31
C GLY A 378 25.05 18.30 -9.95
N SER A 379 23.89 18.21 -9.30
CA SER A 379 22.73 17.46 -9.80
C SER A 379 21.93 18.32 -10.77
N ILE A 380 21.88 17.91 -12.04
CA ILE A 380 21.10 18.59 -13.09
C ILE A 380 20.09 17.63 -13.69
N LEU A 381 19.00 18.19 -14.22
CA LEU A 381 18.02 17.48 -15.02
C LEU A 381 18.19 17.89 -16.48
N LEU A 382 18.26 16.91 -17.37
CA LEU A 382 18.23 17.11 -18.81
C LEU A 382 16.82 16.81 -19.32
N ARG A 383 16.28 17.66 -20.18
CA ARG A 383 14.96 17.51 -20.78
C ARG A 383 15.13 17.19 -22.26
N LEU A 384 14.67 16.00 -22.64
CA LEU A 384 14.65 15.53 -24.01
C LEU A 384 13.21 15.57 -24.54
N GLU A 385 13.02 16.23 -25.68
CA GLU A 385 11.81 16.05 -26.49
C GLU A 385 12.07 14.97 -27.54
N HIS A 386 11.36 13.85 -27.43
CA HIS A 386 11.53 12.68 -28.29
C HIS A 386 10.20 12.29 -28.93
N ALA A 387 10.23 11.52 -30.02
CA ALA A 387 9.03 11.04 -30.70
C ALA A 387 8.08 10.24 -29.77
N THR A 388 8.61 9.63 -28.72
CA THR A 388 7.87 8.88 -27.68
C THR A 388 7.42 9.75 -26.50
N GLY A 389 7.51 11.08 -26.62
CA GLY A 389 7.16 12.06 -25.60
C GLY A 389 8.36 12.70 -24.91
N VAL A 390 8.06 13.62 -23.98
CA VAL A 390 9.07 14.32 -23.18
C VAL A 390 9.63 13.38 -22.11
N THR A 391 10.94 13.41 -21.92
CA THR A 391 11.64 12.63 -20.90
C THR A 391 12.63 13.51 -20.15
N THR A 392 12.59 13.46 -18.83
CA THR A 392 13.59 14.08 -17.95
C THR A 392 14.61 13.04 -17.49
N VAL A 393 15.90 13.36 -17.61
CA VAL A 393 17.03 12.48 -17.24
C VAL A 393 17.90 13.18 -16.19
N PRO A 394 18.08 12.60 -14.99
CA PRO A 394 18.95 13.16 -13.97
C PRO A 394 20.41 12.79 -14.24
N VAL A 395 21.28 13.78 -14.18
CA VAL A 395 22.73 13.67 -14.37
C VAL A 395 23.50 14.33 -13.24
N TRP A 396 24.69 13.83 -13.00
CA TRP A 396 25.66 14.44 -12.10
C TRP A 396 26.79 15.03 -12.91
N VAL A 397 27.03 16.33 -12.76
CA VAL A 397 28.03 17.08 -13.52
C VAL A 397 29.20 17.46 -12.61
N GLN A 398 30.40 16.96 -12.93
CA GLN A 398 31.66 17.37 -12.28
C GLN A 398 32.72 17.71 -13.33
N ALA A 399 33.84 16.98 -13.38
CA ALA A 399 34.69 16.97 -14.56
C ALA A 399 33.95 16.24 -15.69
N LYS A 400 33.44 15.05 -15.36
CA LYS A 400 32.61 14.24 -16.24
C LYS A 400 31.14 14.30 -15.86
N VAL A 401 30.28 14.01 -16.83
CA VAL A 401 28.84 13.81 -16.66
C VAL A 401 28.56 12.35 -16.39
N THR A 402 27.80 12.05 -15.34
CA THR A 402 27.43 10.69 -14.96
C THR A 402 25.92 10.55 -14.90
N LEU A 403 25.35 9.55 -15.58
CA LEU A 403 23.94 9.21 -15.45
C LEU A 403 23.61 8.78 -14.02
N MET A 404 22.50 9.30 -13.50
CA MET A 404 22.01 8.98 -12.17
C MET A 404 20.94 7.89 -12.18
N LEU A 405 21.12 6.92 -13.08
CA LEU A 405 20.23 5.79 -13.32
C LEU A 405 20.98 4.48 -13.07
N ASP A 406 20.28 3.50 -12.52
CA ASP A 406 20.79 2.12 -12.48
C ASP A 406 20.68 1.42 -13.84
N ASP A 407 21.31 0.25 -14.00
CA ASP A 407 21.38 -0.42 -15.30
C ASP A 407 20.01 -0.88 -15.83
N VAL A 408 19.10 -1.23 -14.92
CA VAL A 408 17.73 -1.62 -15.30
C VAL A 408 16.99 -0.41 -15.86
N GLU A 409 17.09 0.73 -15.17
CA GLU A 409 16.52 2.00 -15.60
C GLU A 409 17.10 2.49 -16.92
N ARG A 410 18.43 2.39 -17.11
CA ARG A 410 19.11 2.70 -18.37
C ARG A 410 18.59 1.82 -19.51
N ARG A 411 18.45 0.50 -19.28
CA ARG A 411 17.95 -0.44 -20.29
C ARG A 411 16.50 -0.11 -20.68
N ILE A 412 15.63 0.14 -19.71
CA ILE A 412 14.23 0.53 -19.97
C ILE A 412 14.17 1.83 -20.75
N LEU A 413 14.94 2.84 -20.35
CA LEU A 413 14.94 4.13 -21.02
C LEU A 413 15.51 4.04 -22.45
N SER A 414 16.56 3.25 -22.64
CA SER A 414 17.16 2.97 -23.96
C SER A 414 16.15 2.30 -24.89
N LEU A 415 15.45 1.27 -24.41
CA LEU A 415 14.40 0.58 -25.18
C LEU A 415 13.26 1.53 -25.54
N ARG A 416 12.82 2.38 -24.61
CA ARG A 416 11.75 3.35 -24.85
C ARG A 416 12.13 4.39 -25.90
N LEU A 417 13.33 4.97 -25.80
CA LEU A 417 13.74 6.07 -26.65
C LEU A 417 14.30 5.60 -28.00
N PHE A 418 15.08 4.53 -28.02
CA PHE A 418 15.87 4.13 -29.20
C PHE A 418 15.49 2.75 -29.75
N GLY A 419 14.52 2.05 -29.14
CA GLY A 419 14.07 0.74 -29.60
C GLY A 419 15.06 -0.41 -29.42
N ARG A 420 16.18 -0.18 -28.72
CA ARG A 420 17.25 -1.16 -28.45
C ARG A 420 17.91 -0.92 -27.09
N SER A 421 18.57 -1.95 -26.54
CA SER A 421 19.50 -1.73 -25.42
C SER A 421 20.73 -1.01 -25.93
N LEU A 422 21.20 -0.01 -25.19
CA LEU A 422 22.47 0.69 -25.43
C LEU A 422 23.56 0.25 -24.46
N LEU A 423 23.21 -0.52 -23.43
CA LEU A 423 24.16 -1.24 -22.60
C LEU A 423 24.62 -2.47 -23.39
N GLU A 424 25.94 -2.66 -23.48
CA GLU A 424 26.54 -3.91 -23.93
C GLU A 424 26.03 -5.04 -23.02
N GLU A 425 25.59 -6.15 -23.60
CA GLU A 425 25.27 -7.35 -22.82
C GLU A 425 26.62 -7.90 -22.33
N GLU A 426 26.88 -7.82 -21.02
CA GLU A 426 27.92 -8.67 -20.42
C GLU A 426 27.49 -10.12 -20.67
N GLU A 427 28.27 -10.84 -21.50
CA GLU A 427 28.07 -12.26 -21.86
C GLU A 427 28.00 -13.19 -20.65
#